data_AF-A0A9R1BTU5-F1
#
_entry.id   AF-A0A9R1BTU5-F1
#
_cell.length_a   1.000
_cell.length_b   1.000
_cell.length_c   1.000
_cell.angle_alpha   90.00
_cell.angle_beta   90.00
_cell.angle_gamma   90.00
#
_symmetry.space_group_name_H-M   'P 1'
#
loop_
_entity.id
_entity.type
_entity.pdbx_description
1 polymer ?
#
loop_
_entity_poly.entity_id
_entity_poly.type
_entity_poly.pdbx_seq_one_letter_code
_entity_poly.pdbx_strand_id
1 'polypeptide(L)'
;MVHRCQLLIASPGAGENEAAAAMEEAARAFIVVMIAHCETGPAAFVFSSSTRQWRAAASNGWDDLFPNQGESTMISSMHRKLVGCHYAYGCFYLESTMNNKLLVFDTRRMEFSILDVPCETSNMFGLAIVEAGEGRLGMLDIHDETLGGKCDLCYYIRGNRGENSGQWKIEKTISLPYDYQYYIQASTKRYLLLRKLGPLQSISSSLEVEYVSMDVKTLQLQRVCGVSFGYSLASERIYTNFPPSLLSAPTI
;
A
#
# COMPACT_ATOMS: atom_id res chain seq x y z
N MET A 1 -11.75 14.18 18.60
CA MET A 1 -11.53 15.02 17.40
C MET A 1 -11.20 14.14 16.18
N VAL A 2 -11.53 14.54 14.94
CA VAL A 2 -11.04 13.83 13.72
C VAL A 2 -9.78 14.52 13.23
N HIS A 3 -8.68 13.78 13.17
CA HIS A 3 -7.38 14.36 12.79
C HIS A 3 -7.13 14.26 11.29
N ARG A 4 -7.69 13.25 10.61
CA ARG A 4 -7.50 13.01 9.17
C ARG A 4 -8.53 12.03 8.61
N CYS A 5 -8.86 12.17 7.33
CA CYS A 5 -9.60 11.17 6.55
C CYS A 5 -8.80 10.77 5.30
N GLN A 6 -8.88 9.50 4.92
CA GLN A 6 -8.40 8.98 3.64
C GLN A 6 -9.58 8.43 2.85
N LEU A 7 -9.66 8.80 1.57
CA LEU A 7 -10.68 8.29 0.66
C LEU A 7 -10.04 7.35 -0.35
N LEU A 8 -10.53 6.12 -0.39
CA LEU A 8 -9.97 5.01 -1.15
C LEU A 8 -11.07 4.41 -2.03
N ILE A 9 -10.71 3.90 -3.20
CA ILE A 9 -11.64 3.24 -4.11
C ILE A 9 -11.09 1.85 -4.40
N ALA A 10 -11.96 0.84 -4.35
CA ALA A 10 -11.62 -0.54 -4.69
C ALA A 10 -12.78 -1.24 -5.38
N SER A 11 -12.49 -2.36 -6.05
CA SER A 11 -13.53 -3.29 -6.49
C SER A 11 -14.11 -4.04 -5.27
N PRO A 12 -15.42 -4.33 -5.24
CA PRO A 12 -16.00 -5.11 -4.15
C PRO A 12 -15.31 -6.48 -4.06
N GLY A 13 -15.14 -7.01 -2.85
CA GLY A 13 -14.67 -8.38 -2.69
C GLY A 13 -15.65 -9.35 -3.34
N ALA A 14 -15.16 -10.25 -4.20
CA ALA A 14 -16.01 -11.25 -4.84
C ALA A 14 -16.73 -12.09 -3.76
N GLY A 15 -18.06 -12.01 -3.73
CA GLY A 15 -18.90 -12.95 -3.00
C GLY A 15 -18.95 -14.26 -3.77
N GLU A 16 -18.83 -15.37 -3.06
CA GLU A 16 -19.06 -16.68 -3.64
C GLU A 16 -20.56 -16.79 -4.00
N ASN A 17 -20.85 -16.94 -5.30
CA ASN A 17 -22.18 -17.00 -5.96
C ASN A 17 -22.75 -15.67 -6.47
N GLU A 18 -22.50 -15.35 -7.76
CA GLU A 18 -23.39 -14.47 -8.53
C GLU A 18 -23.40 -14.88 -10.02
N ALA A 19 -24.60 -15.01 -10.59
CA ALA A 19 -24.85 -15.56 -11.93
C ALA A 19 -24.46 -14.61 -13.08
N ALA A 20 -24.31 -15.16 -14.29
CA ALA A 20 -23.69 -14.53 -15.46
C ALA A 20 -24.25 -13.15 -15.90
N ALA A 21 -25.50 -12.80 -15.59
CA ALA A 21 -26.07 -11.47 -15.87
C ALA A 21 -25.79 -10.43 -14.77
N ALA A 22 -25.61 -10.87 -13.52
CA ALA A 22 -25.09 -10.05 -12.42
C ALA A 22 -23.61 -9.71 -12.62
N MET A 23 -22.93 -10.45 -13.50
CA MET A 23 -21.50 -10.35 -13.75
C MET A 23 -21.08 -9.04 -14.42
N GLU A 24 -21.93 -8.37 -15.21
CA GLU A 24 -21.59 -7.09 -15.85
C GLU A 24 -21.78 -5.88 -14.91
N GLU A 25 -22.86 -5.86 -14.13
CA GLU A 25 -23.08 -4.82 -13.11
C GLU A 25 -22.13 -5.00 -11.92
N ALA A 26 -21.86 -6.24 -11.51
CA ALA A 26 -20.79 -6.56 -10.56
C ALA A 26 -19.40 -6.22 -11.12
N ALA A 27 -19.19 -6.36 -12.45
CA ALA A 27 -17.95 -5.97 -13.09
C ALA A 27 -17.73 -4.46 -13.14
N ARG A 28 -18.76 -3.62 -12.97
CA ARG A 28 -18.62 -2.16 -12.83
C ARG A 28 -18.80 -1.66 -11.40
N ALA A 29 -19.17 -2.54 -10.49
CA ALA A 29 -19.29 -2.19 -9.09
C ALA A 29 -17.93 -1.77 -8.52
N PHE A 30 -17.99 -0.77 -7.66
CA PHE A 30 -16.91 -0.27 -6.84
C PHE A 30 -17.42 0.08 -5.45
N ILE A 31 -16.51 0.05 -4.49
CA ILE A 31 -16.72 0.59 -3.17
C ILE A 31 -15.84 1.84 -2.99
N VAL A 32 -16.36 2.79 -2.24
CA VAL A 32 -15.58 3.94 -1.75
C VAL A 32 -15.43 3.75 -0.25
N VAL A 33 -14.19 3.67 0.22
CA VAL A 33 -13.87 3.51 1.63
C VAL A 33 -13.29 4.81 2.14
N MET A 34 -13.93 5.38 3.15
CA MET A 34 -13.41 6.51 3.90
C MET A 34 -12.90 6.00 5.24
N ILE A 35 -11.61 6.14 5.49
CA ILE A 35 -10.98 5.78 6.77
C ILE A 35 -10.64 7.08 7.49
N ALA A 36 -11.31 7.31 8.62
CA ALA A 36 -11.10 8.45 9.50
C ALA A 36 -10.23 8.02 10.69
N HIS A 37 -9.22 8.82 10.97
CA HIS A 37 -8.39 8.67 12.16
C HIS A 37 -8.92 9.61 13.23
N CYS A 38 -9.56 9.02 14.23
CA CYS A 38 -10.08 9.74 15.38
C CYS A 38 -9.13 9.57 16.56
N GLU A 39 -9.29 10.46 17.54
CA GLU A 39 -8.56 10.44 18.80
C GLU A 39 -8.70 9.10 19.56
N THR A 40 -9.89 8.50 19.55
CA THR A 40 -10.18 7.26 20.28
C THR A 40 -9.93 5.98 19.48
N GLY A 41 -9.79 6.07 18.16
CA GLY A 41 -9.65 4.90 17.28
C GLY A 41 -9.82 5.23 15.80
N PRO A 42 -9.55 4.28 14.90
CA PRO A 42 -9.90 4.41 13.49
C PRO A 42 -11.39 4.10 13.27
N ALA A 43 -12.02 4.87 12.40
CA ALA A 43 -13.37 4.61 11.92
C ALA A 43 -13.35 4.44 10.40
N ALA A 44 -14.18 3.54 9.87
CA ALA A 44 -14.33 3.38 8.43
C ALA A 44 -15.78 3.48 8.00
N PHE A 45 -16.00 4.07 6.83
CA PHE A 45 -17.29 4.15 6.17
C PHE A 45 -17.13 3.60 4.76
N VAL A 46 -18.01 2.69 4.36
CA VAL A 46 -17.96 2.02 3.06
C VAL A 46 -19.22 2.37 2.29
N PHE A 47 -19.07 3.09 1.20
CA PHE A 47 -20.09 3.26 0.18
C PHE A 47 -20.04 2.09 -0.78
N SER A 48 -21.20 1.52 -1.11
CA SER A 48 -21.32 0.61 -2.24
C SER A 48 -22.06 1.28 -3.39
N SER A 49 -21.48 1.23 -4.58
CA SER A 49 -22.15 1.68 -5.81
C SER A 49 -23.39 0.85 -6.15
N SER A 50 -23.41 -0.45 -5.81
CA SER A 50 -24.54 -1.34 -6.11
C SER A 50 -25.77 -1.02 -5.26
N THR A 51 -25.57 -0.79 -3.97
CA THR A 51 -26.67 -0.45 -3.04
C THR A 51 -26.91 1.05 -2.92
N ARG A 52 -25.97 1.86 -3.40
CA ARG A 52 -25.93 3.33 -3.27
C ARG A 52 -26.02 3.81 -1.82
N GLN A 53 -25.50 3.01 -0.89
CA GLN A 53 -25.58 3.28 0.54
C GLN A 53 -24.20 3.30 1.19
N TRP A 54 -24.06 4.16 2.20
CA TRP A 54 -22.95 4.15 3.13
C TRP A 54 -23.26 3.22 4.30
N ARG A 55 -22.25 2.47 4.75
CA ARG A 55 -22.29 1.68 5.98
C ARG A 55 -21.09 2.04 6.84
N ALA A 56 -21.30 2.22 8.13
CA ALA A 56 -20.22 2.39 9.09
C ALA A 56 -19.68 1.02 9.52
N ALA A 57 -18.36 0.88 9.54
CA ALA A 57 -17.68 -0.26 10.13
C ALA A 57 -17.65 -0.14 11.65
N ALA A 58 -17.51 -1.26 12.34
CA ALA A 58 -17.22 -1.22 13.77
C ALA A 58 -15.88 -0.52 13.99
N SER A 59 -15.84 0.42 14.92
CA SER A 59 -14.61 1.07 15.37
C SER A 59 -14.04 0.26 16.52
N ASN A 60 -12.74 0.01 16.49
CA ASN A 60 -12.00 -0.48 17.65
C ASN A 60 -11.29 0.70 18.32
N GLY A 61 -11.13 0.64 19.64
CA GLY A 61 -10.28 1.60 20.33
C GLY A 61 -8.83 1.44 19.88
N TRP A 62 -8.03 2.50 19.95
CA TRP A 62 -6.60 2.35 19.70
C TRP A 62 -5.94 1.39 20.70
N ASP A 63 -6.41 1.36 21.94
CA ASP A 63 -5.92 0.44 22.98
C ASP A 63 -6.22 -1.03 22.66
N ASP A 64 -7.36 -1.31 22.02
CA ASP A 64 -7.73 -2.66 21.59
C ASP A 64 -6.84 -3.13 20.43
N LEU A 65 -6.51 -2.21 19.52
CA LEU A 65 -5.67 -2.51 18.34
C LEU A 65 -4.19 -2.56 18.70
N PHE A 66 -3.74 -1.73 19.65
CA PHE A 66 -2.35 -1.59 20.08
C PHE A 66 -2.23 -1.70 21.60
N PRO A 67 -2.51 -2.88 22.18
CA PRO A 67 -2.43 -3.08 23.61
C PRO A 67 -1.00 -2.81 24.12
N ASN A 68 -0.91 -2.13 25.27
CA ASN A 68 0.33 -1.74 25.97
C ASN A 68 1.10 -0.54 25.40
N GLN A 69 0.46 0.36 24.65
CA GLN A 69 1.04 1.65 24.23
C GLN A 69 0.27 2.83 24.82
N GLY A 70 0.97 3.84 25.36
CA GLY A 70 0.31 5.01 25.96
C GLY A 70 -0.28 5.96 24.92
N GLU A 71 -1.45 6.53 25.21
CA GLU A 71 -2.21 7.48 24.34
C GLU A 71 -1.34 8.59 23.73
N SER A 72 -0.39 9.14 24.50
CA SER A 72 0.48 10.26 24.09
C SER A 72 1.42 9.90 22.92
N THR A 73 1.86 8.64 22.85
CA THR A 73 2.72 8.13 21.77
C THR A 73 1.93 7.88 20.47
N MET A 74 0.60 7.75 20.55
CA MET A 74 -0.27 7.50 19.39
C MET A 74 -0.63 8.77 18.62
N ILE A 75 -0.78 9.90 19.31
CA ILE A 75 -1.19 11.18 18.69
C ILE A 75 0.01 11.89 18.03
N SER A 76 1.19 11.80 18.63
CA SER A 76 2.41 12.47 18.13
C SER A 76 3.11 11.70 17.01
N SER A 77 2.93 10.39 16.95
CA SER A 77 3.68 9.55 16.02
C SER A 77 3.05 9.42 14.66
N MET A 78 1.75 9.65 14.54
CA MET A 78 1.02 9.68 13.27
C MET A 78 1.39 10.97 12.52
N HIS A 79 2.67 11.11 12.17
CA HIS A 79 3.22 12.22 11.42
C HIS A 79 2.37 12.45 10.16
N ARG A 80 2.32 13.70 9.68
CA ARG A 80 1.60 14.20 8.48
C ARG A 80 1.74 13.35 7.19
N LYS A 81 2.54 12.29 7.19
CA LYS A 81 2.98 11.47 6.08
C LYS A 81 2.59 9.98 6.22
N LEU A 82 1.35 9.64 6.57
CA LEU A 82 0.79 8.36 6.08
C LEU A 82 0.77 8.47 4.55
N VAL A 83 1.74 7.83 3.88
CA VAL A 83 2.01 7.99 2.44
C VAL A 83 1.61 6.75 1.66
N GLY A 84 1.70 5.55 2.22
CA GLY A 84 1.25 4.31 1.58
C GLY A 84 -0.09 3.78 2.08
N CYS A 85 -0.98 3.47 1.14
CA CYS A 85 -2.10 2.58 1.35
C CYS A 85 -2.08 1.53 0.24
N HIS A 86 -2.09 0.27 0.62
CA HIS A 86 -2.01 -0.86 -0.31
C HIS A 86 -3.30 -1.66 -0.27
N TYR A 87 -3.71 -2.19 -1.42
CA TYR A 87 -4.90 -3.05 -1.51
C TYR A 87 -4.50 -4.44 -1.99
N ALA A 88 -4.83 -5.46 -1.19
CA ALA A 88 -4.61 -6.86 -1.54
C ALA A 88 -5.73 -7.72 -0.95
N TYR A 89 -6.25 -8.66 -1.74
CA TYR A 89 -7.26 -9.64 -1.34
C TYR A 89 -8.51 -9.09 -0.63
N GLY A 90 -8.93 -7.86 -0.92
CA GLY A 90 -10.11 -7.26 -0.28
C GLY A 90 -9.82 -6.42 0.97
N CYS A 91 -8.54 -6.26 1.33
CA CYS A 91 -8.14 -5.51 2.50
C CYS A 91 -7.30 -4.30 2.11
N PHE A 92 -7.49 -3.20 2.83
CA PHE A 92 -6.60 -2.05 2.80
C PHE A 92 -5.56 -2.21 3.90
N TYR A 93 -4.29 -2.07 3.54
CA TYR A 93 -3.14 -2.09 4.43
C TYR A 93 -2.60 -0.67 4.49
N LEU A 94 -2.84 -0.01 5.62
CA LEU A 94 -2.43 1.35 5.88
C LEU A 94 -1.12 1.29 6.67
N GLU A 95 -0.10 1.94 6.12
CA GLU A 95 1.15 2.14 6.84
C GLU A 95 0.87 2.78 8.19
N SER A 96 1.47 2.26 9.25
CA SER A 96 1.51 2.96 10.54
C SER A 96 2.93 3.43 10.76
N THR A 97 3.06 4.60 11.35
CA THR A 97 4.34 5.11 11.87
C THR A 97 4.84 4.32 13.09
N MET A 98 4.05 3.34 13.56
CA MET A 98 4.27 2.61 14.81
C MET A 98 4.76 1.17 14.58
N ASN A 99 5.91 0.87 15.19
CA ASN A 99 6.35 -0.46 15.64
C ASN A 99 6.21 -1.59 14.62
N ASN A 100 6.54 -1.32 13.34
CA ASN A 100 6.56 -2.33 12.29
C ASN A 100 5.21 -3.05 12.15
N LYS A 101 4.13 -2.29 12.26
CA LYS A 101 2.76 -2.76 12.16
C LYS A 101 2.02 -1.98 11.09
N LEU A 102 1.09 -2.64 10.42
CA LEU A 102 0.15 -2.02 9.49
C LEU A 102 -1.25 -2.10 10.08
N LEU A 103 -2.02 -1.02 9.94
CA LEU A 103 -3.45 -1.05 10.21
C LEU A 103 -4.13 -1.68 9.00
N VAL A 104 -4.92 -2.71 9.23
CA VAL A 104 -5.63 -3.44 8.19
C VAL A 104 -7.12 -3.19 8.32
N PHE A 105 -7.74 -2.78 7.22
CA PHE A 105 -9.20 -2.69 7.11
C PHE A 105 -9.72 -3.73 6.12
N ASP A 106 -10.45 -4.72 6.63
CA ASP A 106 -11.11 -5.74 5.81
C ASP A 106 -12.45 -5.18 5.30
N THR A 107 -12.57 -5.01 3.98
CA THR A 107 -13.76 -4.40 3.38
C THR A 107 -14.97 -5.33 3.36
N ARG A 108 -14.76 -6.65 3.46
CA ARG A 108 -15.82 -7.67 3.45
C ARG A 108 -16.41 -7.82 4.85
N ARG A 109 -15.53 -7.93 5.85
CA ARG A 109 -15.92 -8.04 7.25
C ARG A 109 -16.30 -6.69 7.87
N MET A 110 -15.85 -5.59 7.27
CA MET A 110 -15.98 -4.24 7.81
C MET A 110 -15.36 -4.12 9.21
N GLU A 111 -14.16 -4.67 9.37
CA GLU A 111 -13.44 -4.77 10.65
C GLU A 111 -12.00 -4.28 10.50
N PHE A 112 -11.48 -3.70 11.58
CA PHE A 112 -10.07 -3.33 11.71
C PHE A 112 -9.28 -4.45 12.38
N SER A 113 -8.03 -4.60 11.96
CA SER A 113 -7.06 -5.50 12.59
C SER A 113 -5.64 -4.95 12.39
N ILE A 114 -4.66 -5.59 13.02
CA ILE A 114 -3.24 -5.23 12.89
C ILE A 114 -2.47 -6.36 12.21
N LEU A 115 -1.52 -5.97 11.36
CA LEU A 115 -0.57 -6.86 10.72
C LEU A 115 0.85 -6.48 11.15
N ASP A 116 1.52 -7.39 11.85
CA ASP A 116 2.96 -7.27 12.10
C ASP A 116 3.75 -7.52 10.81
N VAL A 117 4.74 -6.66 10.56
CA VAL A 117 5.67 -6.77 9.43
C VAL A 117 7.12 -6.83 9.95
N PRO A 118 8.01 -7.58 9.28
CA PRO A 118 9.41 -7.64 9.64
C PRO A 118 10.06 -6.34 9.14
N CYS A 119 10.10 -5.31 9.98
CA CYS A 119 10.84 -4.11 9.64
C CYS A 119 11.77 -3.78 10.82
N GLU A 120 13.06 -3.62 10.56
CA GLU A 120 14.03 -3.20 11.59
C GLU A 120 14.64 -1.83 11.27
N THR A 121 14.24 -1.16 10.17
CA THR A 121 14.88 0.09 9.74
C THR A 121 13.92 1.18 9.24
N SER A 122 13.94 2.26 10.01
CA SER A 122 13.56 3.68 9.90
C SER A 122 13.06 4.37 8.62
N ASN A 123 12.90 3.74 7.44
CA ASN A 123 12.44 4.46 6.24
C ASN A 123 11.05 4.02 5.78
N MET A 124 10.05 4.60 6.45
CA MET A 124 8.59 4.51 6.24
C MET A 124 8.09 4.77 4.80
N PHE A 125 8.97 4.94 3.80
CA PHE A 125 8.64 5.13 2.38
C PHE A 125 9.11 3.96 1.49
N GLY A 126 9.58 2.87 2.10
CA GLY A 126 10.17 1.73 1.42
C GLY A 126 9.27 0.50 1.31
N LEU A 127 8.02 0.53 1.82
CA LEU A 127 7.19 -0.67 1.97
C LEU A 127 6.04 -0.76 0.94
N ALA A 128 5.74 -1.97 0.46
CA ALA A 128 4.50 -2.28 -0.24
C ALA A 128 3.94 -3.65 0.13
N ILE A 129 2.61 -3.72 0.24
CA ILE A 129 1.87 -4.99 0.30
C ILE A 129 1.32 -5.34 -1.08
N VAL A 130 1.45 -6.61 -1.46
CA VAL A 130 1.06 -7.15 -2.77
C VAL A 130 0.43 -8.54 -2.66
N GLU A 131 -0.29 -8.95 -3.70
CA GLU A 131 -0.82 -10.32 -3.82
C GLU A 131 0.28 -11.25 -4.37
N ALA A 132 0.85 -12.12 -3.53
CA ALA A 132 1.90 -13.07 -3.92
C ALA A 132 1.39 -14.32 -4.67
N GLY A 133 0.08 -14.38 -4.95
CA GLY A 133 -0.58 -15.59 -5.46
C GLY A 133 -0.96 -16.57 -4.37
N GLU A 134 -1.80 -17.56 -4.71
CA GLU A 134 -2.24 -18.64 -3.80
C GLU A 134 -2.86 -18.14 -2.47
N GLY A 135 -3.44 -16.94 -2.48
CA GLY A 135 -4.00 -16.30 -1.28
C GLY A 135 -2.94 -15.83 -0.26
N ARG A 136 -1.65 -15.85 -0.62
CA ARG A 136 -0.54 -15.40 0.23
C ARG A 136 -0.25 -13.93 0.02
N LEU A 137 0.04 -13.23 1.12
CA LEU A 137 0.52 -11.85 1.09
C LEU A 137 2.01 -11.82 0.79
N GLY A 138 2.37 -10.91 -0.11
CA GLY A 138 3.75 -10.51 -0.35
C GLY A 138 4.00 -9.12 0.21
N MET A 139 5.24 -8.88 0.60
CA MET A 139 5.71 -7.58 1.06
C MET A 139 7.02 -7.26 0.36
N LEU A 140 7.13 -6.03 -0.12
CA LEU A 140 8.35 -5.50 -0.74
C LEU A 140 8.87 -4.39 0.16
N ASP A 141 10.13 -4.47 0.52
CA ASP A 141 10.80 -3.49 1.38
C ASP A 141 12.12 -3.04 0.74
N ILE A 142 12.35 -1.72 0.69
CA ILE A 142 13.61 -1.13 0.23
C ILE A 142 14.54 -1.01 1.43
N HIS A 143 15.59 -1.84 1.45
CA HIS A 143 16.64 -1.77 2.43
C HIS A 143 17.78 -0.89 1.91
N ASP A 144 18.14 0.15 2.68
CA ASP A 144 19.26 1.04 2.39
C ASP A 144 20.43 0.72 3.34
N GLU A 145 21.53 0.22 2.79
CA GLU A 145 22.76 0.06 3.56
C GLU A 145 23.38 1.44 3.78
N THR A 146 23.15 1.98 4.98
CA THR A 146 23.45 3.33 5.48
C THR A 146 24.88 3.88 5.27
N LEU A 147 25.82 3.11 4.72
CA LEU A 147 27.19 3.54 4.46
C LEU A 147 27.64 3.36 3.00
N GLY A 148 26.79 2.75 2.16
CA GLY A 148 27.07 2.48 0.76
C GLY A 148 26.24 3.33 -0.18
N GLY A 149 24.94 3.55 0.07
CA GLY A 149 24.02 4.00 -1.00
C GLY A 149 23.59 2.85 -1.92
N LYS A 150 23.93 1.61 -1.55
CA LYS A 150 23.39 0.41 -2.17
C LYS A 150 22.00 0.16 -1.58
N CYS A 151 20.98 0.30 -2.42
CA CYS A 151 19.62 -0.08 -2.09
C CYS A 151 19.34 -1.49 -2.62
N ASP A 152 18.87 -2.39 -1.77
CA ASP A 152 18.34 -3.69 -2.17
C ASP A 152 16.83 -3.73 -1.92
N LEU A 153 16.09 -4.31 -2.86
CA LEU A 153 14.64 -4.54 -2.72
C LEU A 153 14.41 -5.98 -2.26
N CYS A 154 13.94 -6.14 -1.03
CA CYS A 154 13.67 -7.42 -0.42
C CYS A 154 12.20 -7.81 -0.62
N TYR A 155 11.96 -9.00 -1.15
CA TYR A 155 10.63 -9.58 -1.32
C TYR A 155 10.38 -10.66 -0.27
N TYR A 156 9.39 -10.43 0.59
CA TYR A 156 8.96 -11.32 1.64
C TYR A 156 7.61 -11.95 1.29
N ILE A 157 7.43 -13.21 1.66
CA ILE A 157 6.15 -13.92 1.57
C ILE A 157 5.69 -14.29 2.98
N ARG A 158 4.42 -14.04 3.25
CA ARG A 158 3.78 -14.44 4.50
C ARG A 158 3.28 -15.88 4.40
N GLY A 159 3.60 -16.69 5.39
CA GLY A 159 3.10 -18.07 5.51
C GLY A 159 1.58 -18.12 5.73
N ASN A 160 0.91 -19.06 5.04
CA ASN A 160 -0.50 -19.39 5.26
C ASN A 160 -0.72 -20.15 6.59
N ARG A 161 -2.00 -20.32 6.96
CA ARG A 161 -2.46 -21.04 8.17
C ARG A 161 -1.75 -22.40 8.31
N GLY A 162 -1.18 -22.70 9.48
CA GLY A 162 -0.29 -23.85 9.73
C GLY A 162 0.89 -23.50 10.65
N GLU A 163 1.93 -24.33 10.64
CA GLU A 163 3.10 -24.25 11.55
C GLU A 163 3.92 -22.96 11.40
N ASN A 164 3.91 -22.35 10.21
CA ASN A 164 4.56 -21.05 9.91
C ASN A 164 3.55 -19.91 9.72
N SER A 165 2.33 -20.05 10.25
CA SER A 165 1.27 -19.07 10.01
C SER A 165 1.64 -17.69 10.56
N GLY A 166 1.49 -16.67 9.71
CA GLY A 166 1.74 -15.29 10.09
C GLY A 166 3.21 -14.85 10.05
N GLN A 167 4.17 -15.78 9.92
CA GLN A 167 5.58 -15.44 9.78
C GLN A 167 5.91 -15.00 8.35
N TRP A 168 6.81 -14.01 8.26
CA TRP A 168 7.35 -13.51 7.01
C TRP A 168 8.70 -14.13 6.72
N LYS A 169 8.92 -14.58 5.49
CA LYS A 169 10.20 -15.15 5.03
C LYS A 169 10.65 -14.41 3.79
N ILE A 170 11.94 -14.10 3.72
CA ILE A 170 12.53 -13.53 2.51
C ILE A 170 12.55 -14.60 1.41
N GLU A 171 11.96 -14.28 0.27
CA GLU A 171 11.92 -15.14 -0.90
C GLU A 171 13.04 -14.75 -1.87
N LYS A 172 13.26 -13.43 -2.06
CA LYS A 172 14.24 -12.91 -2.99
C LYS A 172 14.73 -11.53 -2.60
N THR A 173 15.99 -11.24 -2.91
CA THR A 173 16.58 -9.89 -2.84
C THR A 173 16.93 -9.45 -4.26
N ILE A 174 16.49 -8.27 -4.66
CA ILE A 174 16.76 -7.67 -5.95
C ILE A 174 17.68 -6.46 -5.74
N SER A 175 18.89 -6.51 -6.28
CA SER A 175 19.79 -5.36 -6.19
C SER A 175 19.35 -4.24 -7.12
N LEU A 176 19.18 -3.05 -6.55
CA LEU A 176 18.87 -1.85 -7.31
C LEU A 176 20.18 -1.12 -7.70
N PRO A 177 20.19 -0.42 -8.84
CA PRO A 177 21.35 0.39 -9.24
C PRO A 177 21.78 1.41 -8.18
N TYR A 178 23.08 1.42 -7.86
CA TYR A 178 23.72 2.15 -6.75
C TYR A 178 23.67 3.69 -6.85
N ASP A 179 23.57 4.25 -8.06
CA ASP A 179 23.62 5.71 -8.25
C ASP A 179 22.26 6.42 -8.04
N TYR A 180 21.24 5.69 -7.60
CA TYR A 180 19.87 6.20 -7.53
C TYR A 180 19.21 5.88 -6.20
N GLN A 181 18.38 6.80 -5.72
CA GLN A 181 17.44 6.56 -4.63
C GLN A 181 16.13 6.02 -5.18
N TYR A 182 15.54 5.07 -4.47
CA TYR A 182 14.27 4.47 -4.84
C TYR A 182 13.25 4.68 -3.72
N TYR A 183 12.02 5.01 -4.10
CA TYR A 183 10.90 5.16 -3.19
C TYR A 183 9.71 4.38 -3.74
N ILE A 184 9.07 3.59 -2.89
CA ILE A 184 7.79 2.98 -3.25
C ILE A 184 6.74 4.09 -3.31
N GLN A 185 5.96 4.13 -4.40
CA GLN A 185 4.89 5.11 -4.57
C GLN A 185 3.51 4.48 -4.45
N ALA A 186 3.35 3.27 -5.00
CA ALA A 186 2.08 2.56 -4.99
C ALA A 186 2.28 1.09 -5.32
N SER A 187 1.33 0.25 -4.91
CA SER A 187 1.18 -1.10 -5.42
C SER A 187 -0.22 -1.31 -6.01
N THR A 188 -0.28 -2.10 -7.06
CA THR A 188 -1.51 -2.62 -7.65
C THR A 188 -1.50 -4.15 -7.51
N LYS A 189 -2.55 -4.82 -7.98
CA LYS A 189 -2.63 -6.29 -8.00
C LYS A 189 -1.43 -6.96 -8.69
N ARG A 190 -0.83 -6.30 -9.69
CA ARG A 190 0.23 -6.89 -10.53
C ARG A 190 1.54 -6.13 -10.51
N TYR A 191 1.49 -4.81 -10.37
CA TYR A 191 2.64 -3.95 -10.52
C TYR A 191 2.91 -3.14 -9.26
N LEU A 192 4.18 -3.04 -8.89
CA LEU A 192 4.71 -2.06 -7.95
C LEU A 192 5.20 -0.84 -8.73
N LEU A 193 4.90 0.36 -8.27
CA LEU A 193 5.41 1.60 -8.84
C LEU A 193 6.49 2.17 -7.91
N LEU A 194 7.68 2.39 -8.47
CA LEU A 194 8.83 2.98 -7.81
C LEU A 194 9.14 4.33 -8.45
N ARG A 195 9.49 5.30 -7.60
CA ARG A 195 10.14 6.55 -8.01
C ARG A 195 11.64 6.39 -7.83
N LYS A 196 12.37 6.57 -8.92
CA LYS A 196 13.83 6.52 -9.01
C LYS A 196 14.35 7.95 -9.16
N LEU A 197 15.24 8.38 -8.26
CA LEU A 197 15.81 9.72 -8.21
C LEU A 197 17.33 9.64 -8.39
N GLY A 198 17.90 10.42 -9.31
CA GLY A 198 19.34 10.50 -9.49
C GLY A 198 19.76 10.95 -10.89
N PRO A 199 21.04 10.76 -11.27
CA PRO A 199 22.09 10.15 -10.45
C PRO A 199 22.52 11.04 -9.28
N LEU A 200 22.78 10.42 -8.11
CA LEU A 200 23.14 11.10 -6.85
C LEU A 200 24.46 11.89 -6.92
N GLN A 201 25.36 11.52 -7.84
CA GLN A 201 26.66 12.14 -8.05
C GLN A 201 26.64 13.28 -9.08
N SER A 202 25.47 13.64 -9.62
CA SER A 202 25.41 14.70 -10.63
C SER A 202 25.64 16.09 -10.04
N ILE A 203 26.60 16.81 -10.62
CA ILE A 203 26.89 18.23 -10.34
C ILE A 203 25.87 19.14 -11.08
N SER A 204 25.04 18.56 -11.96
CA SER A 204 24.03 19.32 -12.73
C SER A 204 22.88 19.78 -11.85
N SER A 205 22.37 20.98 -12.10
CA SER A 205 21.25 21.63 -11.40
C SER A 205 19.88 20.94 -11.53
N SER A 206 19.76 19.86 -12.32
CA SER A 206 18.51 19.12 -12.52
C SER A 206 18.63 17.68 -12.02
N LEU A 207 17.78 17.30 -11.06
CA LEU A 207 17.57 15.91 -10.65
C LEU A 207 16.63 15.24 -11.63
N GLU A 208 17.03 14.11 -12.23
CA GLU A 208 16.11 13.32 -13.04
C GLU A 208 15.23 12.47 -12.12
N VAL A 209 13.92 12.53 -12.37
CA VAL A 209 12.94 11.67 -11.71
C VAL A 209 12.44 10.69 -12.76
N GLU A 210 12.61 9.41 -12.49
CA GLU A 210 12.09 8.34 -13.32
C GLU A 210 11.07 7.54 -12.52
N TYR A 211 9.96 7.18 -13.15
CA TYR A 211 9.03 6.20 -12.62
C TYR A 211 9.29 4.86 -13.29
N VAL A 212 9.54 3.85 -12.48
CA VAL A 212 9.73 2.47 -12.94
C VAL A 212 8.67 1.59 -12.29
N SER A 213 8.15 0.66 -13.07
CA SER A 213 7.22 -0.35 -12.60
C SER A 213 7.94 -1.67 -12.42
N MET A 214 7.48 -2.49 -11.48
CA MET A 214 7.94 -3.85 -11.32
C MET A 214 6.76 -4.80 -11.36
N ASP A 215 6.81 -5.80 -12.24
CA ASP A 215 5.83 -6.90 -12.21
C ASP A 215 6.14 -7.79 -10.99
N VAL A 216 5.19 -7.90 -10.07
CA VAL A 216 5.38 -8.59 -8.78
C VAL A 216 5.66 -10.09 -8.96
N LYS A 217 5.17 -10.70 -10.05
CA LYS A 217 5.37 -12.13 -10.30
C LYS A 217 6.76 -12.42 -10.84
N THR A 218 7.22 -11.60 -11.77
CA THR A 218 8.52 -11.80 -12.44
C THR A 218 9.66 -11.09 -11.72
N LEU A 219 9.34 -10.09 -10.89
CA LEU A 219 10.27 -9.20 -10.19
C LEU A 219 11.22 -8.47 -11.17
N GLN A 220 10.70 -8.17 -12.37
CA GLN A 220 11.42 -7.42 -13.40
C GLN A 220 11.00 -5.96 -13.42
N LEU A 221 11.99 -5.08 -13.49
CA LEU A 221 11.79 -3.63 -13.56
C LEU A 221 11.66 -3.17 -15.01
N GLN A 222 10.72 -2.24 -15.24
CA GLN A 222 10.48 -1.61 -16.53
C GLN A 222 10.26 -0.11 -16.35
N ARG A 223 10.87 0.69 -17.21
CA ARG A 223 10.64 2.14 -17.25
C ARG A 223 9.20 2.45 -17.65
N VAL A 224 8.55 3.33 -16.90
CA VAL A 224 7.22 3.86 -17.22
C VAL A 224 7.36 5.22 -17.91
N CYS A 225 7.95 6.19 -17.21
CA CYS A 225 8.19 7.53 -17.74
C CYS A 225 9.35 8.21 -17.01
N GLY A 226 9.94 9.22 -17.65
CA GLY A 226 10.89 10.14 -17.03
C GLY A 226 10.30 11.54 -17.01
N VAL A 227 10.49 12.24 -15.89
CA VAL A 227 10.09 13.64 -15.71
C VAL A 227 11.32 14.41 -15.25
N SER A 228 11.69 15.43 -16.03
CA SER A 228 12.72 16.38 -15.63
C SER A 228 12.07 17.45 -14.76
N PHE A 229 12.38 17.47 -13.46
CA PHE A 229 11.98 18.57 -12.60
C PHE A 229 13.08 19.65 -12.60
N GLY A 230 12.69 20.93 -12.63
CA GLY A 230 13.54 21.99 -12.10
C GLY A 230 13.67 21.86 -10.57
N TYR A 231 14.21 22.85 -9.87
CA TYR A 231 14.38 22.84 -8.39
C TYR A 231 13.10 22.60 -7.56
N SER A 232 11.93 22.51 -8.19
CA SER A 232 10.66 22.18 -7.53
C SER A 232 10.48 20.67 -7.47
N LEU A 233 10.75 20.08 -6.29
CA LEU A 233 10.35 18.72 -5.92
C LEU A 233 8.83 18.60 -5.69
N ALA A 234 8.02 19.31 -6.49
CA ALA A 234 6.58 19.19 -6.43
C ALA A 234 6.21 17.72 -6.66
N SER A 235 5.56 17.13 -5.66
CA SER A 235 5.17 15.73 -5.61
C SER A 235 4.05 15.46 -6.60
N GLU A 236 4.35 15.41 -7.90
CA GLU A 236 3.43 14.81 -8.86
C GLU A 236 3.26 13.33 -8.48
N ARG A 237 2.05 12.98 -8.08
CA ARG A 237 1.67 11.61 -7.75
C ARG A 237 1.01 11.01 -8.97
N ILE A 238 1.56 9.91 -9.48
CA ILE A 238 0.85 9.10 -10.45
C ILE A 238 -0.41 8.58 -9.75
N TYR A 239 -1.57 8.81 -10.35
CA TYR A 239 -2.82 8.28 -9.84
C TYR A 239 -2.87 6.78 -10.10
N THR A 240 -2.82 5.96 -9.05
CA THR A 240 -2.71 4.49 -9.14
C THR A 240 -3.94 3.75 -8.60
N ASN A 241 -4.95 4.47 -8.10
CA ASN A 241 -6.06 3.90 -7.32
C ASN A 241 -7.36 3.77 -8.14
N PHE A 242 -7.26 3.60 -9.46
CA PHE A 242 -8.46 3.37 -10.28
C PHE A 242 -8.87 1.90 -10.16
N PRO A 243 -10.10 1.58 -9.72
CA PRO A 243 -10.55 0.20 -9.65
C PRO A 243 -10.56 -0.38 -11.08
N PRO A 244 -9.97 -1.57 -11.31
CA PRO A 244 -9.93 -2.18 -12.64
C PRO A 244 -11.31 -2.35 -13.27
N SER A 245 -12.35 -2.52 -12.44
CA SER A 245 -13.76 -2.61 -12.86
C SER A 245 -14.28 -1.38 -13.61
N LEU A 246 -13.67 -0.21 -13.41
CA LEU A 246 -14.06 1.04 -14.08
C LEU A 246 -13.20 1.36 -15.30
N LEU A 247 -12.14 0.60 -15.54
CA LEU A 247 -11.32 0.74 -16.74
C LEU A 247 -11.90 -0.18 -17.83
N SER A 248 -12.57 0.42 -18.81
CA SER A 248 -12.83 -0.26 -20.07
C SER A 248 -11.49 -0.73 -20.65
N ALA A 249 -11.40 -1.96 -21.15
CA ALA A 249 -10.26 -2.34 -21.98
C ALA A 249 -10.13 -1.28 -23.10
N PRO A 250 -8.92 -0.77 -23.39
CA PRO A 250 -8.76 0.16 -24.50
C PRO A 250 -9.35 -0.52 -25.74
N THR A 251 -10.34 0.12 -26.35
CA THR A 251 -10.89 -0.34 -27.61
C THR A 251 -9.81 -0.08 -28.65
N ILE A 252 -9.14 -1.14 -29.10
CA ILE A 252 -8.28 -1.11 -30.28
C ILE A 252 -9.17 -1.18 -31.52
#